data_AF-A0AAV9C592-F1
#
_entry.id   AF-A0AAV9C592-F1
#
_cell.length_a   1.000
_cell.length_b   1.000
_cell.length_c   1.000
_cell.angle_alpha   90.00
_cell.angle_beta   90.00
_cell.angle_gamma   90.00
#
_symmetry.space_group_name_H-M   'P 1'
#
loop_
_entity.id
_entity.type
_entity.pdbx_description
1 polymer ?
#
loop_
_entity_poly.entity_id
_entity_poly.type
_entity_poly.pdbx_seq_one_letter_code
_entity_poly.pdbx_strand_id
1 'polypeptide(L)'
;MVYEANARVRDPVYGCVGAISSLQRQVDQLQTQLALAQAEVVHLRTWYATSVSGVVASPPSKSSLSAVEPGSKPLFLLDMVVDQPCIGESMWSC
;
A
#
# COMPACT_ATOMS: atom_id res chain seq x y z
N MET A 1 28.77 -24.29 -10.27
CA MET A 1 27.52 -24.85 -9.70
C MET A 1 27.76 -25.41 -8.28
N VAL A 2 28.27 -24.62 -7.32
CA VAL A 2 28.52 -25.13 -5.95
C VAL A 2 27.29 -24.99 -5.05
N TYR A 3 26.60 -23.85 -5.13
CA TYR A 3 25.41 -23.59 -4.31
C TYR A 3 24.27 -24.57 -4.59
N GLU A 4 23.92 -24.81 -5.87
CA GLU A 4 22.87 -25.77 -6.23
C GLU A 4 23.20 -27.19 -5.78
N ALA A 5 24.44 -27.64 -6.03
CA ALA A 5 24.89 -28.97 -5.63
C ALA A 5 24.80 -29.15 -4.10
N ASN A 6 25.28 -28.16 -3.34
CA ASN A 6 25.19 -28.20 -1.88
C ASN A 6 23.73 -28.15 -1.39
N ALA A 7 22.87 -27.38 -2.05
CA ALA A 7 21.44 -27.33 -1.73
C ALA A 7 20.77 -28.70 -1.92
N ARG A 8 21.07 -29.42 -3.00
CA ARG A 8 20.56 -30.79 -3.24
C ARG A 8 21.09 -31.82 -2.25
N VAL A 9 22.30 -31.65 -1.72
CA VAL A 9 22.83 -32.52 -0.66
C VAL A 9 22.05 -32.33 0.65
N ARG A 10 21.69 -31.08 0.98
CA ARG A 10 20.94 -30.75 2.20
C ARG A 10 19.45 -31.04 2.09
N ASP A 11 18.89 -30.85 0.90
CA ASP A 11 17.48 -31.12 0.57
C ASP A 11 17.43 -31.86 -0.78
N PRO A 12 17.40 -33.21 -0.77
CA PRO A 12 17.46 -34.01 -1.99
C PRO A 12 16.19 -33.93 -2.85
N VAL A 13 15.08 -33.42 -2.31
CA VAL A 13 13.82 -33.32 -3.04
C VAL A 13 13.69 -31.94 -3.69
N TYR A 14 13.86 -30.86 -2.91
CA TYR A 14 13.59 -29.51 -3.39
C TYR A 14 14.85 -28.66 -3.59
N GLY A 15 15.99 -28.98 -2.95
CA GLY A 15 17.25 -28.26 -3.13
C GLY A 15 17.12 -26.73 -3.08
N CYS A 16 17.62 -26.04 -4.10
CA CYS A 16 17.49 -24.57 -4.21
C CYS A 16 16.04 -24.12 -4.55
N VAL A 17 15.23 -24.99 -5.16
CA VAL A 17 13.82 -24.69 -5.47
C VAL A 17 13.03 -24.47 -4.18
N GLY A 18 13.33 -25.20 -3.10
CA GLY A 18 12.72 -24.99 -1.79
C GLY A 18 12.98 -23.57 -1.24
N ALA A 19 14.19 -23.05 -1.41
CA ALA A 19 14.53 -21.67 -1.03
C ALA A 19 13.77 -20.64 -1.89
N ILE A 20 13.71 -20.86 -3.21
CA ILE A 20 12.96 -19.99 -4.13
C ILE A 20 11.47 -19.96 -3.75
N SER A 21 10.84 -21.12 -3.55
CA SER A 21 9.42 -21.19 -3.17
C SER A 21 9.13 -20.55 -1.82
N SER A 22 10.05 -20.67 -0.86
CA SER A 22 9.95 -19.98 0.44
C SER A 22 9.99 -18.46 0.27
N LEU A 23 10.89 -17.94 -0.57
CA LEU A 23 10.99 -16.52 -0.85
C LEU A 23 9.76 -15.99 -1.60
N GLN A 24 9.25 -16.73 -2.58
CA GLN A 24 8.01 -16.37 -3.28
C GLN A 24 6.84 -16.21 -2.30
N ARG A 25 6.66 -17.18 -1.39
CA ARG A 25 5.62 -17.08 -0.35
C ARG A 25 5.80 -15.87 0.57
N GLN A 26 7.05 -15.54 0.95
CA GLN A 26 7.32 -14.37 1.78
C GLN A 26 6.98 -13.08 1.06
N VAL A 27 7.28 -12.99 -0.24
CA VAL A 27 6.88 -11.84 -1.07
C VAL A 27 5.36 -11.70 -1.10
N ASP A 28 4.63 -12.79 -1.36
CA ASP A 28 3.15 -12.77 -1.39
C ASP A 28 2.55 -12.31 -0.05
N GLN A 29 3.11 -12.79 1.07
CA GLN A 29 2.69 -12.39 2.40
C GLN A 29 2.91 -10.89 2.65
N LEU A 30 4.08 -10.39 2.28
CA LEU A 30 4.40 -8.96 2.43
C LEU A 30 3.52 -8.08 1.54
N GLN A 31 3.27 -8.49 0.30
CA GLN A 31 2.35 -7.79 -0.60
C GLN A 31 0.92 -7.74 -0.04
N THR A 32 0.46 -8.85 0.56
CA THR A 32 -0.84 -8.90 1.23
C THR A 32 -0.90 -7.93 2.42
N GLN A 33 0.14 -7.92 3.27
CA GLN A 33 0.22 -6.98 4.40
C GLN A 33 0.23 -5.52 3.94
N LEU A 34 0.97 -5.22 2.87
CA LEU A 34 0.99 -3.88 2.27
C LEU A 34 -0.40 -3.47 1.80
N ALA A 35 -1.11 -4.35 1.08
CA ALA A 35 -2.46 -4.08 0.59
C ALA A 35 -3.45 -3.81 1.73
N LEU A 36 -3.37 -4.59 2.82
CA LEU A 36 -4.19 -4.38 4.01
C LEU A 36 -3.90 -3.03 4.67
N ALA A 37 -2.62 -2.70 4.89
CA ALA A 37 -2.23 -1.42 5.48
C ALA A 37 -2.67 -0.22 4.61
N GLN A 38 -2.54 -0.34 3.29
CA GLN A 38 -3.01 0.69 2.35
C GLN A 38 -4.54 0.86 2.42
N ALA A 39 -5.30 -0.24 2.50
CA ALA A 39 -6.75 -0.19 2.65
C ALA A 39 -7.16 0.47 3.98
N GLU A 40 -6.46 0.19 5.07
CA GLU A 40 -6.70 0.83 6.37
C GLU A 40 -6.46 2.33 6.33
N VAL A 41 -5.36 2.77 5.71
CA VAL A 41 -5.06 4.20 5.53
C VAL A 41 -6.16 4.90 4.72
N VAL A 42 -6.64 4.30 3.64
CA VAL A 42 -7.74 4.85 2.84
C VAL A 42 -9.03 4.90 3.65
N HIS A 43 -9.38 3.82 4.36
CA HIS A 43 -10.57 3.77 5.20
C HIS A 43 -10.57 4.89 6.24
N LEU A 44 -9.45 5.08 6.95
CA LEU A 44 -9.27 6.17 7.90
C LEU A 44 -9.45 7.52 7.20
N ARG A 45 -8.77 7.76 6.07
CA ARG A 45 -8.91 9.02 5.30
C ARG A 45 -10.36 9.31 4.90
N THR A 46 -11.09 8.31 4.40
CA THR A 46 -12.50 8.46 4.01
C THR A 46 -13.39 8.74 5.22
N TRP A 47 -13.14 8.07 6.35
CA TRP A 47 -13.88 8.29 7.58
C TRP A 47 -13.66 9.71 8.13
N TYR A 48 -12.39 10.16 8.19
CA TYR A 48 -12.05 11.53 8.58
C TYR A 48 -12.65 12.58 7.63
N ALA A 49 -12.57 12.36 6.31
CA ALA A 49 -13.16 13.27 5.31
C ALA A 49 -14.69 13.38 5.47
N THR A 50 -15.37 12.27 5.76
CA THR A 50 -16.82 12.25 6.01
C THR A 50 -17.17 12.96 7.31
N SER A 51 -16.37 12.78 8.38
CA SER A 51 -16.59 13.46 9.66
C SER A 51 -16.39 14.98 9.58
N VAL A 52 -15.46 15.45 8.74
CA VAL A 52 -15.18 16.89 8.57
C VAL A 52 -16.09 17.54 7.52
N SER A 53 -16.76 16.74 6.68
CA SER A 53 -17.73 17.18 5.66
C SER A 53 -19.20 16.97 6.07
N GLY A 54 -19.45 16.61 7.33
CA GLY A 54 -20.78 16.40 7.92
C GLY A 54 -21.63 17.66 8.16
N VAL A 55 -21.45 18.73 7.39
CA VAL A 55 -22.30 19.94 7.47
C VAL A 55 -23.13 20.18 6.20
N VAL A 56 -22.97 19.44 5.10
CA VAL A 56 -23.79 19.68 3.89
C VAL A 56 -24.28 18.39 3.24
N ALA A 57 -25.31 17.80 3.86
CA ALA A 57 -26.35 17.07 3.15
C ALA A 57 -27.72 17.63 3.58
N SER A 58 -27.94 18.93 3.33
CA SER A 58 -29.28 19.53 3.33
C SER A 58 -29.58 20.09 1.93
N PRO A 59 -30.81 19.93 1.42
CA PRO A 59 -31.24 20.56 0.18
C PRO A 59 -31.15 22.10 0.29
N PRO A 60 -31.01 22.82 -0.83
CA PRO A 60 -30.47 24.19 -0.82
C PRO A 60 -31.43 25.17 -0.16
N SER A 61 -31.04 25.70 0.99
CA SER A 61 -31.63 26.90 1.58
C SER A 61 -30.51 27.88 1.90
N LYS A 62 -30.64 29.09 1.34
CA LYS A 62 -29.66 30.17 1.35
C LYS A 62 -29.48 30.71 2.79
N SER A 63 -28.27 30.64 3.33
CA SER A 63 -27.84 31.55 4.42
C SER A 63 -26.30 31.63 4.52
N SER A 64 -25.79 32.76 4.03
CA SER A 64 -24.64 33.56 4.49
C SER A 64 -23.55 32.99 5.42
N LEU A 65 -22.33 32.98 4.85
CA LEU A 65 -20.98 33.31 5.39
C LEU A 65 -20.58 32.99 6.84
N SER A 66 -19.48 32.22 6.96
CA SER A 66 -18.23 32.74 7.56
C SER A 66 -17.02 31.93 7.06
N ALA A 67 -16.12 32.60 6.36
CA ALA A 67 -14.82 32.08 5.96
C ALA A 67 -13.90 31.95 7.19
N VAL A 68 -13.34 30.75 7.39
CA VAL A 68 -12.13 30.50 8.18
C VAL A 68 -11.33 29.43 7.45
N GLU A 69 -10.19 29.85 6.88
CA GLU A 69 -9.00 29.06 6.58
C GLU A 69 -7.85 29.94 7.10
N PRO A 70 -6.78 29.42 7.74
CA PRO A 70 -6.01 28.32 7.19
C PRO A 70 -5.41 27.33 8.22
N GLY A 71 -5.15 26.11 7.75
CA GLY A 71 -3.96 25.40 8.21
C GLY A 71 -4.13 24.47 9.41
N SER A 72 -4.79 23.34 9.21
CA SER A 72 -4.47 22.10 9.91
C SER A 72 -4.77 20.95 8.96
N LYS A 73 -3.96 20.84 7.91
CA LYS A 73 -3.87 19.58 7.16
C LYS A 73 -3.53 18.52 8.20
N PRO A 74 -4.35 17.47 8.41
CA PRO A 74 -3.92 16.38 9.27
C PRO A 74 -2.59 15.92 8.69
N LEU A 75 -1.58 15.83 9.57
CA LEU A 75 -0.14 15.76 9.29
C LEU A 75 0.26 14.64 8.30
N PHE A 76 -0.67 13.76 7.92
CA PHE A 76 -0.53 12.65 6.99
C PHE A 76 -1.03 12.92 5.55
N LEU A 77 -1.59 14.10 5.24
CA LEU A 77 -2.09 14.42 3.90
C LEU A 77 -0.99 14.91 2.93
N LEU A 78 0.18 15.31 3.43
CA LEU A 78 1.27 15.79 2.58
C LEU A 78 2.15 14.69 1.99
N ASP A 79 1.99 13.42 2.40
CA ASP A 79 2.92 12.35 2.03
C ASP A 79 2.21 11.16 1.36
N MET A 80 1.46 11.45 0.30
CA MET A 80 1.00 10.43 -0.65
C MET A 80 0.59 10.99 -2.02
N VAL A 81 1.16 12.12 -2.44
CA VAL A 81 1.39 12.36 -3.87
C VAL A 81 2.72 11.72 -4.25
N VAL A 82 2.86 10.43 -3.92
CA VAL A 82 3.80 9.58 -4.64
C VAL A 82 3.17 9.42 -6.01
N ASP A 83 3.61 10.28 -6.93
CA ASP A 83 3.67 9.92 -8.34
C ASP A 83 4.24 8.51 -8.38
N GLN A 84 3.47 7.54 -8.89
CA GLN A 84 3.96 6.20 -9.11
C GLN A 84 4.54 6.19 -10.53
N PRO A 85 5.84 6.47 -10.74
CA PRO A 85 6.46 6.11 -12.00
C PRO A 85 6.45 4.59 -12.04
N CYS A 86 5.87 4.09 -13.12
CA CYS A 86 5.88 2.73 -13.61
C CYS A 86 7.26 2.06 -13.42
N ILE A 87 7.52 1.44 -12.26
CA ILE A 87 8.69 0.56 -12.06
C ILE A 87 8.36 -0.89 -12.48
N GLY A 88 7.22 -1.08 -13.14
CA GLY A 88 6.80 -2.36 -13.70
C GLY A 88 7.50 -2.77 -15.01
N GLU A 89 8.43 -1.98 -15.54
CA GLU A 89 9.18 -2.38 -16.72
C GLU A 89 10.41 -3.22 -16.33
N SER A 90 10.26 -4.54 -16.51
CA SER A 90 11.33 -5.38 -17.05
C SER A 90 12.58 -5.61 -16.20
N MET A 91 12.44 -6.03 -14.95
CA MET A 91 13.55 -6.74 -14.27
C MET A 91 13.50 -8.26 -14.40
N TRP A 92 12.48 -8.80 -15.09
CA TRP A 92 12.31 -10.25 -15.31
C TRP A 92 12.24 -10.65 -16.80
N SER A 93 12.52 -9.73 -17.74
CA SER A 93 12.66 -10.08 -19.16
C SER A 93 14.12 -10.44 -19.46
N CYS A 94 14.50 -11.68 -19.17
CA CYS A 94 15.64 -12.41 -19.75
C CYS A 94 15.38 -13.90 -19.60
#